data_AF-A0A953X1B0-F1
#
_entry.id   AF-A0A953X1B0-F1
#
_cell.length_a   1.000
_cell.length_b   1.000
_cell.length_c   1.000
_cell.angle_alpha   90.00
_cell.angle_beta   90.00
_cell.angle_gamma   90.00
#
_symmetry.space_group_name_H-M   'P 1'
#
loop_
_entity.id
_entity.type
_entity.pdbx_description
1 polymer ?
#
loop_
_entity_poly.entity_id
_entity_poly.type
_entity_poly.pdbx_seq_one_letter_code
_entity_poly.pdbx_strand_id
1 'polypeptide(L)' 'MSKDKLGTKQVCPSCEARFYDLNKRPAVCPKCGEEFDP' A
#
# COMPACT_ATOMS: atom_id res chain seq x y z
N MET A 1 -8.61 -20.38 -2.98
CA MET A 1 -8.94 -19.12 -3.70
C MET A 1 -8.67 -17.95 -2.75
N SER A 2 -8.22 -16.79 -3.25
CA SER A 2 -8.06 -15.50 -2.51
C SER A 2 -6.66 -15.08 -2.03
N LYS A 3 -5.60 -15.20 -2.85
CA LYS A 3 -4.29 -14.56 -2.57
C LYS A 3 -3.85 -13.51 -3.59
N ASP A 4 -4.60 -13.37 -4.69
CA ASP A 4 -4.26 -12.52 -5.85
C ASP A 4 -4.69 -11.05 -5.76
N LYS A 5 -5.38 -10.63 -4.70
CA LYS A 5 -5.94 -9.26 -4.63
C LYS A 5 -5.07 -8.26 -3.86
N LEU A 6 -3.87 -8.66 -3.44
CA LEU A 6 -3.04 -7.80 -2.59
C LEU A 6 -2.24 -6.75 -3.39
N GLY A 7 -2.03 -6.90 -4.70
CA GLY A 7 -1.23 -5.93 -5.48
C GLY A 7 0.27 -5.98 -5.13
N THR A 8 1.00 -4.88 -5.33
CA THR A 8 2.46 -4.82 -5.12
C THR A 8 2.78 -4.46 -3.67
N LYS A 9 3.89 -4.98 -3.15
CA LYS A 9 4.41 -4.56 -1.84
C LYS A 9 5.10 -3.22 -1.99
N GLN A 10 4.54 -2.20 -1.38
CA GLN A 10 5.09 -0.86 -1.32
C GLN A 10 5.59 -0.54 0.09
N VAL A 11 6.51 0.42 0.18
CA VAL A 11 7.00 0.99 1.44
C VAL A 11 6.45 2.40 1.57
N CYS A 12 5.77 2.68 2.68
CA CYS A 12 5.27 4.03 2.93
C CYS A 12 6.43 5.00 3.16
N PRO A 13 6.50 6.16 2.46
CA PRO A 13 7.57 7.14 2.64
C PRO A 13 7.48 7.91 3.97
N SER A 14 6.31 7.92 4.60
CA SER A 14 6.05 8.68 5.83
C SER A 14 6.39 7.88 7.10
N CYS A 15 6.14 6.56 7.10
CA CYS A 15 6.33 5.72 8.30
C CYS A 15 7.15 4.44 8.06
N GLU A 16 7.72 4.28 6.87
CA GLU A 16 8.54 3.13 6.43
C GLU A 16 7.86 1.76 6.57
N ALA A 17 6.53 1.75 6.72
CA ALA A 17 5.75 0.53 6.81
C ALA A 17 5.62 -0.15 5.45
N ARG A 18 5.82 -1.47 5.43
CA ARG A 18 5.57 -2.30 4.25
C ARG A 18 4.09 -2.62 4.17
N PHE A 19 3.43 -2.21 3.10
CA PHE A 19 2.02 -2.49 2.86
C PHE A 19 1.80 -2.92 1.41
N TYR A 20 0.61 -3.43 1.15
CA TYR A 20 0.20 -3.89 -0.16
C TYR A 20 -0.70 -2.81 -0.77
N ASP A 21 -0.42 -2.36 -2.00
CA ASP A 21 -1.20 -1.28 -2.63
C ASP A 21 -2.60 -1.70 -3.08
N LEU A 22 -2.92 -3.01 -3.06
CA LEU A 22 -4.21 -3.57 -3.47
C LEU A 22 -4.64 -3.17 -4.90
N ASN A 23 -3.68 -2.80 -5.76
CA ASN A 23 -3.88 -2.16 -7.06
C ASN A 23 -4.71 -0.86 -6.98
N LYS A 24 -4.63 -0.13 -5.86
CA LYS A 24 -5.25 1.19 -5.68
C LYS A 24 -4.21 2.29 -5.80
N ARG A 25 -4.59 3.37 -6.49
CA ARG A 25 -3.82 4.58 -6.74
C ARG A 25 -4.73 5.78 -6.46
N PRO A 26 -4.42 6.67 -5.50
CA PRO A 26 -3.28 6.61 -4.58
C PRO A 26 -3.36 5.43 -3.60
N ALA A 27 -2.22 4.84 -3.28
CA ALA A 27 -2.12 3.75 -2.32
C ALA A 27 -2.09 4.31 -0.90
N VAL A 28 -3.15 4.10 -0.12
CA VAL A 28 -3.24 4.62 1.25
C VAL A 28 -2.54 3.68 2.23
N CYS A 29 -1.58 4.20 3.00
CA CYS A 29 -0.90 3.42 4.02
C CYS A 29 -1.87 3.06 5.16
N PRO A 30 -2.09 1.77 5.46
CA PRO A 30 -3.00 1.38 6.55
C PRO A 30 -2.44 1.67 7.96
N LYS A 31 -1.16 2.06 8.07
CA LYS A 31 -0.51 2.34 9.35
C LYS A 31 -0.64 3.81 9.77
N CYS A 32 -0.49 4.73 8.82
CA CYS A 32 -0.53 6.18 9.09
C CYS A 32 -1.60 6.94 8.31
N GLY A 33 -2.25 6.32 7.32
CA GLY A 33 -3.24 6.98 6.45
C GLY A 33 -2.64 7.82 5.32
N GLU A 34 -1.31 7.80 5.14
CA GLU A 34 -0.64 8.56 4.08
C GLU A 34 -1.01 8.05 2.69
N GLU A 35 -1.37 8.97 1.80
CA GLU A 35 -1.67 8.68 0.40
C GLU A 35 -0.36 8.67 -0.40
N PHE A 36 0.02 7.51 -0.92
CA PHE A 36 1.23 7.35 -1.72
C PHE A 36 0.89 7.06 -3.18
N ASP A 37 1.30 7.97 -4.07
CA ASP A 37 1.19 7.81 -5.52
C ASP A 37 2.61 7.97 -6.12
N PRO A 38 3.25 6.88 -6.57
CA PRO A 38 4.57 6.95 -7.18
C PRO A 38 4.55 7.40 -8.64
#